data_AF-A0A2E7VWK3-F1
#
_entry.id   AF-A0A2E7VWK3-F1
#
_cell.length_a   1.000
_cell.length_b   1.000
_cell.length_c   1.000
_cell.angle_alpha   90.00
_cell.angle_beta   90.00
_cell.angle_gamma   90.00
#
_symmetry.space_group_name_H-M   'P 1'
#
loop_
_entity.id
_entity.type
_entity.pdbx_description
1 polymer ?
#
loop_
_entity_poly.entity_id
_entity_poly.type
_entity_poly.pdbx_seq_one_letter_code
_entity_poly.pdbx_strand_id
1 'polypeptide(L)'
;FKKAVDEGVATFMAAYNSWNDLRCHASKYLLTDLLKDELGFKGFVVSDWAAIENIPGDYKSDIIISINAGIDMVMVPGAVRDGKESYQNFLKLFEESVVDGSIPMNRVDDAVRRILLIKKQSGLFDRPFSDQGLLSHVGSKNHREIAREAVRKSMVLLKNESGLLPLPKNGKTIVVAGRGADNIGMQAGGWTISWQGGMGKITEGTSILDAIKSAVDPGTVVEYTRDGTAFTGDIAVVVVGEKPYAEMIGDDVDLRLEKEDLDVINRFKENNIPVIVVLLSGRPMMITNEVKDWDALIAAWLPGTEGSGVADVLFGDYNPSGKLSFSWPKNVDQFPIDANDDHLYDYGYGLSY
;
A
#
# COMPACT_ATOMS: atom_id res chain seq x y z
N PHE A 1 14.68 -10.68 1.27
CA PHE A 1 15.90 -10.61 0.43
C PHE A 1 16.35 -11.96 -0.08
N LYS A 2 16.82 -12.91 0.76
CA LYS A 2 17.30 -14.23 0.29
C LYS A 2 16.35 -14.94 -0.68
N LYS A 3 15.08 -15.13 -0.31
CA LYS A 3 14.10 -15.75 -1.21
C LYS A 3 13.99 -15.02 -2.56
N ALA A 4 14.00 -13.69 -2.58
CA ALA A 4 13.94 -12.92 -3.83
C ALA A 4 15.20 -13.12 -4.69
N VAL A 5 16.38 -13.25 -4.06
CA VAL A 5 17.62 -13.62 -4.78
C VAL A 5 17.50 -15.02 -5.37
N ASP A 6 17.03 -15.99 -4.58
CA ASP A 6 16.87 -17.39 -5.00
C ASP A 6 15.86 -17.52 -6.17
N GLU A 7 14.84 -16.66 -6.21
CA GLU A 7 13.85 -16.56 -7.30
C GLU A 7 14.32 -15.70 -8.50
N GLY A 8 15.54 -15.17 -8.47
CA GLY A 8 16.14 -14.45 -9.60
C GLY A 8 15.64 -13.02 -9.78
N VAL A 9 15.32 -12.30 -8.71
CA VAL A 9 14.99 -10.86 -8.78
C VAL A 9 16.06 -10.07 -9.54
N ALA A 10 15.64 -9.17 -10.42
CA ALA A 10 16.56 -8.43 -11.30
C ALA A 10 17.26 -7.26 -10.62
N THR A 11 16.58 -6.58 -9.68
CA THR A 11 17.05 -5.34 -9.07
C THR A 11 16.66 -5.27 -7.60
N PHE A 12 17.53 -4.70 -6.78
CA PHE A 12 17.19 -4.24 -5.43
C PHE A 12 17.34 -2.73 -5.34
N MET A 13 16.45 -2.09 -4.59
CA MET A 13 16.57 -0.68 -4.24
C MET A 13 17.13 -0.54 -2.82
N ALA A 14 18.13 0.33 -2.65
CA ALA A 14 18.65 0.67 -1.32
C ALA A 14 17.67 1.60 -0.57
N ALA A 15 17.47 1.37 0.72
CA ALA A 15 16.48 2.08 1.54
C ALA A 15 17.02 3.38 2.18
N TYR A 16 16.18 4.39 2.39
CA TYR A 16 16.57 5.68 3.00
C TYR A 16 17.05 5.58 4.46
N ASN A 17 16.57 4.59 5.21
CA ASN A 17 16.84 4.49 6.64
C ASN A 17 18.33 4.22 6.94
N SER A 18 18.70 4.44 8.19
CA SER A 18 20.00 4.01 8.71
C SER A 18 19.88 2.64 9.37
N TRP A 19 20.99 1.91 9.40
CA TRP A 19 21.18 0.71 10.22
C TRP A 19 22.42 0.92 11.09
N ASN A 20 22.25 0.93 12.41
CA ASN A 20 23.30 1.30 13.38
C ASN A 20 23.97 2.64 13.01
N ASP A 21 23.16 3.68 12.84
CA ASP A 21 23.55 5.06 12.48
C ASP A 21 24.20 5.25 11.09
N LEU A 22 24.46 4.18 10.34
CA LEU A 22 24.97 4.24 8.97
C LEU A 22 23.82 4.22 7.96
N ARG A 23 23.75 5.20 7.06
CA ARG A 23 22.79 5.21 5.94
C ARG A 23 22.93 3.92 5.12
N CYS A 24 21.83 3.25 4.79
CA CYS A 24 21.91 2.03 3.99
C CYS A 24 22.58 2.26 2.63
N HIS A 25 22.38 3.43 2.00
CA HIS A 25 23.08 3.83 0.77
C HIS A 25 24.61 3.97 0.92
N ALA A 26 25.13 4.11 2.14
CA ALA A 26 26.56 4.18 2.43
C ALA A 26 27.13 2.85 2.96
N SER A 27 26.31 1.82 3.13
CA SER A 27 26.72 0.59 3.79
C SER A 27 27.28 -0.44 2.81
N LYS A 28 28.62 -0.49 2.71
CA LYS A 28 29.31 -1.53 1.93
C LYS A 28 28.97 -2.94 2.42
N TYR A 29 28.90 -3.11 3.73
CA TYR A 29 28.54 -4.38 4.34
C TYR A 29 27.18 -4.89 3.84
N LEU A 30 26.14 -4.04 3.85
CA LEU A 30 24.81 -4.46 3.42
C LEU A 30 24.72 -4.66 1.91
N LEU A 31 25.23 -3.70 1.13
CA LEU A 31 25.03 -3.66 -0.32
C LEU A 31 25.98 -4.57 -1.11
N THR A 32 27.20 -4.78 -0.61
CA THR A 32 28.22 -5.60 -1.26
C THR A 32 28.43 -6.90 -0.51
N ASP A 33 28.98 -6.83 0.70
CA ASP A 33 29.46 -8.03 1.40
C ASP A 33 28.32 -9.03 1.68
N LEU A 34 27.16 -8.54 2.11
CA LEU A 34 25.98 -9.37 2.37
C LEU A 34 25.17 -9.64 1.08
N LEU A 35 24.70 -8.59 0.41
CA LEU A 35 23.77 -8.77 -0.71
C LEU A 35 24.43 -9.40 -1.95
N LYS A 36 25.55 -8.85 -2.42
CA LYS A 36 26.20 -9.29 -3.66
C LYS A 36 27.04 -10.55 -3.45
N ASP A 37 27.78 -10.62 -2.35
CA ASP A 37 28.76 -11.68 -2.11
C ASP A 37 28.15 -12.86 -1.36
N GLU A 38 27.64 -12.66 -0.13
CA GLU A 38 27.11 -13.76 0.70
C GLU A 38 25.79 -14.33 0.14
N LEU A 39 24.81 -13.47 -0.17
CA LEU A 39 23.55 -13.91 -0.77
C LEU A 39 23.67 -14.22 -2.26
N GLY A 40 24.77 -13.81 -2.91
CA GLY A 40 25.06 -14.13 -4.29
C GLY A 40 24.26 -13.36 -5.34
N PHE A 41 23.68 -12.20 -4.99
CA PHE A 41 22.86 -11.40 -5.92
C PHE A 41 23.65 -10.97 -7.17
N LYS A 42 23.11 -11.29 -8.36
CA LYS A 42 23.75 -11.04 -9.66
C LYS A 42 23.16 -9.87 -10.45
N GLY A 43 22.01 -9.36 -10.03
CA GLY A 43 21.41 -8.16 -10.62
C GLY A 43 22.14 -6.88 -10.20
N PHE A 44 21.47 -5.74 -10.36
CA PHE A 44 22.04 -4.44 -9.98
C PHE A 44 21.25 -3.77 -8.84
N VAL A 45 21.97 -3.01 -8.02
CA VAL A 45 21.42 -2.20 -6.92
C VAL A 45 21.17 -0.78 -7.42
N VAL A 46 19.93 -0.31 -7.27
CA VAL A 46 19.54 1.07 -7.58
C VAL A 46 19.38 1.87 -6.29
N SER A 47 19.76 3.15 -6.27
CA SER A 47 19.38 4.02 -5.15
C SER A 47 17.89 4.33 -5.20
N ASP A 48 17.28 4.57 -4.04
CA ASP A 48 16.03 5.34 -4.00
C ASP A 48 16.22 6.80 -4.51
N TRP A 49 15.12 7.50 -4.69
CA TRP A 49 15.01 8.82 -5.30
C TRP A 49 15.84 9.89 -4.57
N ALA A 50 16.85 10.47 -5.22
CA ALA A 50 17.73 11.48 -4.58
C ALA A 50 18.42 11.00 -3.28
N ALA A 51 18.42 9.70 -3.01
CA ALA A 51 18.66 9.21 -1.66
C ALA A 51 20.12 9.30 -1.21
N ILE A 52 21.06 9.31 -2.17
CA ILE A 52 22.48 9.44 -1.85
C ILE A 52 22.81 10.80 -1.22
N GLU A 53 22.02 11.84 -1.51
CA GLU A 53 22.16 13.19 -0.93
C GLU A 53 21.88 13.24 0.59
N ASN A 54 21.34 12.16 1.16
CA ASN A 54 21.09 12.03 2.60
C ASN A 54 22.26 11.36 3.36
N ILE A 55 23.33 11.03 2.65
CA ILE A 55 24.60 10.65 3.26
C ILE A 55 25.21 11.92 3.89
N PRO A 56 25.75 11.86 5.12
CA PRO A 56 26.39 13.03 5.72
C PRO A 56 27.65 13.44 4.93
N GLY A 57 27.61 14.58 4.24
CA GLY A 57 28.75 15.04 3.44
C GLY A 57 28.38 16.13 2.44
N ASP A 58 29.25 16.31 1.45
CA ASP A 58 28.93 17.01 0.21
C ASP A 58 28.57 16.01 -0.90
N TYR A 59 27.91 16.48 -1.95
CA TYR A 59 27.39 15.60 -2.99
C TYR A 59 28.48 14.78 -3.71
N LYS A 60 29.71 15.31 -3.87
CA LYS A 60 30.82 14.53 -4.44
C LYS A 60 31.20 13.38 -3.51
N SER A 61 31.30 13.65 -2.21
CA SER A 61 31.55 12.62 -1.21
C SER A 61 30.43 11.56 -1.15
N ASP A 62 29.17 11.96 -1.28
CA ASP A 62 28.01 11.07 -1.30
C ASP A 62 28.02 10.12 -2.50
N ILE A 63 28.39 10.64 -3.68
CA ILE A 63 28.59 9.85 -4.90
C ILE A 63 29.69 8.80 -4.68
N ILE A 64 30.85 9.22 -4.16
CA ILE A 64 31.99 8.32 -3.90
C ILE A 64 31.59 7.23 -2.91
N ILE A 65 30.99 7.60 -1.78
CA ILE A 65 30.62 6.68 -0.71
C ILE A 65 29.57 5.67 -1.21
N SER A 66 28.50 6.14 -1.84
CA SER A 66 27.40 5.27 -2.28
C SER A 66 27.81 4.29 -3.38
N ILE A 67 28.61 4.74 -4.34
CA ILE A 67 29.09 3.88 -5.43
C ILE A 67 30.09 2.86 -4.89
N ASN A 68 31.01 3.27 -4.02
CA ASN A 68 31.95 2.33 -3.40
C ASN A 68 31.27 1.37 -2.41
N ALA A 69 30.13 1.74 -1.82
CA ALA A 69 29.32 0.85 -0.99
C ALA A 69 28.65 -0.26 -1.82
N GLY A 70 28.32 -0.01 -3.09
CA GLY A 70 27.78 -1.05 -3.96
C GLY A 70 26.59 -0.62 -4.82
N ILE A 71 26.18 0.66 -4.78
CA ILE A 71 25.14 1.17 -5.68
C ILE A 71 25.63 1.06 -7.13
N ASP A 72 24.82 0.48 -8.00
CA ASP A 72 25.14 0.26 -9.42
C ASP A 72 24.48 1.31 -10.31
N MET A 73 23.29 1.78 -9.92
CA MET A 73 22.52 2.80 -10.63
C MET A 73 22.03 3.86 -9.64
N VAL A 74 22.34 5.13 -9.89
CA VAL A 74 21.87 6.24 -9.06
C VAL A 74 20.61 6.83 -9.66
N MET A 75 19.53 6.85 -8.89
CA MET A 75 18.27 7.52 -9.22
C MET A 75 18.39 9.01 -8.89
N VAL A 76 19.02 9.76 -9.80
CA VAL A 76 19.08 11.21 -9.72
C VAL A 76 17.70 11.78 -10.09
N PRO A 77 17.06 12.59 -9.22
CA PRO A 77 15.68 13.06 -9.42
C PRO A 77 15.53 13.98 -10.65
N GLY A 78 16.64 14.57 -11.11
CA GLY A 78 16.65 15.62 -12.12
C GLY A 78 16.29 16.99 -11.52
N ALA A 79 16.26 18.03 -12.36
CA ALA A 79 15.89 19.40 -11.97
C ALA A 79 14.37 19.58 -11.78
N VAL A 80 13.73 18.63 -11.11
CA VAL A 80 12.32 18.71 -10.71
C VAL A 80 12.18 19.52 -9.43
N ARG A 81 10.97 20.02 -9.15
CA ARG A 81 10.69 20.97 -8.06
C ARG A 81 11.32 20.60 -6.71
N ASP A 82 11.39 19.31 -6.40
CA ASP A 82 11.83 18.79 -5.10
C ASP A 82 13.21 18.08 -5.20
N GLY A 83 13.85 18.08 -6.37
CA GLY A 83 15.20 17.55 -6.59
C GLY A 83 16.26 18.64 -6.45
N LYS A 84 17.32 18.38 -5.66
CA LYS A 84 18.41 19.35 -5.46
C LYS A 84 19.50 19.23 -6.52
N GLU A 85 19.70 18.02 -7.02
CA GLU A 85 20.82 17.71 -7.92
C GLU A 85 20.39 17.35 -9.35
N SER A 86 21.13 17.87 -10.32
CA SER A 86 20.94 17.54 -11.73
C SER A 86 21.76 16.32 -12.12
N TYR A 87 21.27 15.56 -13.11
CA TYR A 87 22.04 14.45 -13.68
C TYR A 87 23.37 14.94 -14.29
N GLN A 88 23.44 16.19 -14.78
CA GLN A 88 24.65 16.77 -15.33
C GLN A 88 25.71 16.99 -14.25
N ASN A 89 25.30 17.50 -13.07
CA ASN A 89 26.20 17.67 -11.94
C ASN A 89 26.67 16.31 -11.41
N PHE A 90 25.76 15.34 -11.29
CA PHE A 90 26.12 13.96 -10.93
C PHE A 90 27.18 13.38 -11.86
N LEU A 91 26.97 13.45 -13.20
CA LEU A 91 27.90 12.90 -14.18
C LEU A 91 29.27 13.57 -14.09
N LYS A 92 29.32 14.90 -13.95
CA LYS A 92 30.56 15.64 -13.78
C LYS A 92 31.34 15.17 -12.55
N LEU A 93 30.69 15.16 -11.37
CA LEU A 93 31.35 14.79 -10.12
C LEU A 93 31.73 13.30 -10.08
N PHE A 94 30.91 12.43 -10.68
CA PHE A 94 31.22 11.02 -10.85
C PHE A 94 32.46 10.82 -11.73
N GLU A 95 32.52 11.47 -12.90
CA GLU A 95 33.68 11.40 -13.81
C GLU A 95 34.95 11.90 -13.13
N GLU A 96 34.89 13.06 -12.46
CA GLU A 96 36.01 13.57 -11.68
C GLU A 96 36.49 12.55 -10.63
N SER A 97 35.55 11.91 -9.92
CA SER A 97 35.85 10.91 -8.89
C SER A 97 36.45 9.61 -9.44
N VAL A 98 36.17 9.26 -10.71
CA VAL A 98 36.81 8.14 -11.39
C VAL A 98 38.22 8.54 -11.85
N VAL A 99 38.37 9.74 -12.43
CA VAL A 99 39.64 10.27 -12.93
C VAL A 99 40.65 10.46 -11.80
N ASP A 100 40.20 10.97 -10.64
CA ASP A 100 41.05 11.18 -9.46
C ASP A 100 41.30 9.88 -8.65
N GLY A 101 40.64 8.77 -9.01
CA GLY A 101 40.81 7.45 -8.41
C GLY A 101 39.99 7.19 -7.15
N SER A 102 39.17 8.14 -6.71
CA SER A 102 38.26 7.96 -5.56
C SER A 102 37.20 6.88 -5.79
N ILE A 103 36.81 6.65 -7.05
CA ILE A 103 36.01 5.52 -7.50
C ILE A 103 36.86 4.68 -8.46
N PRO A 104 37.29 3.47 -8.08
CA PRO A 104 38.15 2.68 -8.93
C PRO A 104 37.39 2.12 -10.14
N MET A 105 38.04 2.03 -11.30
CA MET A 105 37.39 1.59 -12.56
C MET A 105 36.79 0.18 -12.46
N ASN A 106 37.36 -0.72 -11.63
CA ASN A 106 36.77 -2.05 -11.40
C ASN A 106 35.38 -1.99 -10.74
N ARG A 107 35.09 -0.95 -9.93
CA ARG A 107 33.76 -0.71 -9.36
C ARG A 107 32.79 -0.26 -10.44
N VAL A 108 33.23 0.64 -11.33
CA VAL A 108 32.46 1.05 -12.51
C VAL A 108 32.15 -0.15 -13.41
N ASP A 109 33.15 -0.99 -13.70
CA ASP A 109 32.98 -2.22 -14.49
C ASP A 109 31.98 -3.20 -13.86
N ASP A 110 31.97 -3.37 -12.53
CA ASP A 110 30.96 -4.17 -11.83
C ASP A 110 29.55 -3.59 -12.00
N ALA A 111 29.37 -2.29 -11.80
CA ALA A 111 28.08 -1.60 -11.98
C ALA A 111 27.53 -1.83 -13.39
N VAL A 112 28.36 -1.50 -14.39
CA VAL A 112 27.98 -1.58 -15.79
C VAL A 112 27.72 -3.01 -16.20
N ARG A 113 28.54 -3.98 -15.77
CA ARG A 113 28.30 -5.41 -16.05
C ARG A 113 26.94 -5.87 -15.54
N ARG A 114 26.55 -5.50 -14.32
CA ARG A 114 25.26 -5.87 -13.72
C ARG A 114 24.08 -5.22 -14.46
N ILE A 115 24.19 -3.94 -14.80
CA ILE A 115 23.15 -3.24 -15.57
C ILE A 115 22.99 -3.87 -16.97
N LEU A 116 24.10 -4.10 -17.68
CA LEU A 116 24.08 -4.68 -19.02
C LEU A 116 23.58 -6.13 -19.01
N LEU A 117 23.91 -6.90 -17.96
CA LEU A 117 23.39 -8.25 -17.77
C LEU A 117 21.85 -8.24 -17.72
N ILE A 118 21.25 -7.40 -16.88
CA ILE A 118 19.79 -7.32 -16.75
C ILE A 118 19.15 -6.80 -18.03
N LYS A 119 19.72 -5.76 -18.68
CA LYS A 119 19.24 -5.28 -19.99
C LYS A 119 19.27 -6.36 -21.07
N LYS A 120 20.29 -7.23 -21.06
CA LYS A 120 20.39 -8.34 -22.00
C LYS A 120 19.39 -9.44 -21.66
N GLN A 121 19.27 -9.84 -20.40
CA GLN A 121 18.34 -10.89 -19.96
C GLN A 121 16.87 -10.53 -20.18
N SER A 122 16.51 -9.25 -20.06
CA SER A 122 15.14 -8.78 -20.34
C SER A 122 14.82 -8.70 -21.85
N GLY A 123 15.80 -8.91 -22.73
CA GLY A 123 15.64 -8.77 -24.17
C GLY A 123 15.54 -7.32 -24.64
N LEU A 124 15.98 -6.34 -23.83
CA LEU A 124 15.89 -4.92 -24.17
C LEU A 124 16.66 -4.56 -25.45
N PHE A 125 17.78 -5.25 -25.73
CA PHE A 125 18.55 -5.03 -26.95
C PHE A 125 17.85 -5.58 -28.21
N ASP A 126 17.03 -6.62 -28.07
CA ASP A 126 16.27 -7.21 -29.18
C ASP A 126 14.97 -6.45 -29.43
N ARG A 127 14.34 -5.95 -28.36
CA ARG A 127 13.04 -5.24 -28.39
C ARG A 127 13.12 -3.94 -27.57
N PRO A 128 13.78 -2.89 -28.07
CA PRO A 128 14.01 -1.65 -27.32
C PRO A 128 12.80 -0.70 -27.31
N PHE A 129 11.77 -0.96 -28.12
CA PHE A 129 10.61 -0.09 -28.28
C PHE A 129 9.34 -0.72 -27.68
N SER A 130 8.36 0.14 -27.37
CA SER A 130 7.07 -0.30 -26.86
C SER A 130 6.25 -1.01 -27.93
N ASP A 131 5.49 -2.03 -27.50
CA ASP A 131 4.52 -2.73 -28.33
C ASP A 131 3.12 -2.15 -28.07
N GLN A 132 2.58 -1.43 -29.06
CA GLN A 132 1.25 -0.83 -28.99
C GLN A 132 0.13 -1.89 -28.93
N GLY A 133 0.38 -3.11 -29.39
CA GLY A 133 -0.57 -4.22 -29.32
C GLY A 133 -0.89 -4.65 -27.88
N LEU A 134 -0.05 -4.28 -26.91
CA LEU A 134 -0.24 -4.62 -25.49
C LEU A 134 -1.11 -3.61 -24.75
N LEU A 135 -1.50 -2.49 -25.36
CA LEU A 135 -2.23 -1.42 -24.68
C LEU A 135 -3.58 -1.90 -24.11
N SER A 136 -4.24 -2.86 -24.79
CA SER A 136 -5.51 -3.45 -24.32
C SER A 136 -5.39 -4.24 -23.02
N HIS A 137 -4.18 -4.58 -22.57
CA HIS A 137 -3.98 -5.22 -21.26
C HIS A 137 -4.10 -4.24 -20.09
N VAL A 138 -3.87 -2.95 -20.32
CA VAL A 138 -3.98 -1.90 -19.30
C VAL A 138 -5.44 -1.76 -18.89
N GLY A 139 -5.76 -2.01 -17.61
CA GLY A 139 -7.13 -1.95 -17.09
C GLY A 139 -8.07 -3.02 -17.66
N SER A 140 -7.52 -4.10 -18.25
CA SER A 140 -8.33 -5.16 -18.87
C SER A 140 -9.28 -5.85 -17.89
N LYS A 141 -10.41 -6.35 -18.39
CA LYS A 141 -11.40 -7.08 -17.58
C LYS A 141 -10.77 -8.26 -16.82
N ASN A 142 -9.89 -9.03 -17.44
CA ASN A 142 -9.21 -10.15 -16.80
C ASN A 142 -8.35 -9.71 -15.60
N HIS A 143 -7.63 -8.59 -15.72
CA HIS A 143 -6.85 -8.05 -14.59
C HIS A 143 -7.76 -7.52 -13.48
N ARG A 144 -8.90 -6.90 -13.84
CA ARG A 144 -9.91 -6.45 -12.87
C ARG A 144 -10.56 -7.62 -12.14
N GLU A 145 -10.78 -8.75 -12.80
CA GLU A 145 -11.26 -9.98 -12.15
C GLU A 145 -10.25 -10.54 -11.14
N ILE A 146 -8.96 -10.56 -11.49
CA ILE A 146 -7.88 -10.92 -10.54
C ILE A 146 -7.83 -9.94 -9.37
N ALA A 147 -7.97 -8.64 -9.63
CA ALA A 147 -8.00 -7.63 -8.57
C ALA A 147 -9.22 -7.79 -7.64
N ARG A 148 -10.43 -8.03 -8.19
CA ARG A 148 -11.63 -8.38 -7.40
C ARG A 148 -11.41 -9.62 -6.53
N GLU A 149 -10.74 -10.64 -7.07
CA GLU A 149 -10.37 -11.83 -6.32
C GLU A 149 -9.39 -11.53 -5.18
N ALA A 150 -8.39 -10.68 -5.42
CA ALA A 150 -7.45 -10.25 -4.40
C ALA A 150 -8.17 -9.48 -3.27
N VAL A 151 -9.11 -8.59 -3.62
CA VAL A 151 -9.91 -7.82 -2.64
C VAL A 151 -10.68 -8.74 -1.70
N ARG A 152 -11.49 -9.67 -2.22
CA ARG A 152 -12.29 -10.57 -1.36
C ARG A 152 -11.41 -11.49 -0.50
N LYS A 153 -10.21 -11.85 -0.97
CA LYS A 153 -9.23 -12.66 -0.22
C LYS A 153 -8.46 -11.87 0.83
N SER A 154 -8.27 -10.57 0.65
CA SER A 154 -7.54 -9.72 1.60
C SER A 154 -8.39 -9.29 2.79
N MET A 155 -9.71 -9.20 2.61
CA MET A 155 -10.63 -8.77 3.67
C MET A 155 -10.59 -9.67 4.89
N VAL A 156 -10.47 -9.06 6.07
CA VAL A 156 -10.48 -9.77 7.36
C VAL A 156 -11.74 -9.38 8.14
N LEU A 157 -12.62 -10.36 8.37
CA LEU A 157 -13.80 -10.18 9.21
C LEU A 157 -13.35 -10.22 10.68
N LEU A 158 -13.42 -9.09 11.39
CA LEU A 158 -12.92 -8.97 12.76
C LEU A 158 -14.01 -9.19 13.80
N LYS A 159 -15.24 -8.78 13.47
CA LYS A 159 -16.41 -8.88 14.34
C LYS A 159 -17.65 -9.20 13.50
N ASN A 160 -18.50 -10.10 13.98
CA ASN A 160 -19.78 -10.45 13.36
C ASN A 160 -20.79 -10.89 14.44
N GLU A 161 -21.39 -9.93 15.16
CA GLU A 161 -22.36 -10.23 16.20
C GLU A 161 -23.64 -10.83 15.63
N SER A 162 -24.16 -11.84 16.32
CA SER A 162 -25.42 -12.53 15.98
C SER A 162 -25.50 -13.08 14.54
N GLY A 163 -24.36 -13.22 13.84
CA GLY A 163 -24.32 -13.65 12.44
C GLY A 163 -24.94 -12.63 11.47
N LEU A 164 -24.74 -11.33 11.72
CA LEU A 164 -25.27 -10.26 10.88
C LEU A 164 -24.81 -10.34 9.41
N LEU A 165 -23.57 -10.75 9.19
CA LEU A 165 -23.02 -11.08 7.88
C LEU A 165 -23.07 -12.59 7.63
N PRO A 166 -23.38 -13.03 6.39
CA PRO A 166 -23.60 -12.21 5.20
C PRO A 166 -24.98 -11.53 5.18
N LEU A 167 -25.05 -10.35 4.56
CA LEU A 167 -26.30 -9.62 4.34
C LEU A 167 -27.21 -10.34 3.34
N PRO A 168 -28.53 -10.34 3.56
CA PRO A 168 -29.46 -10.77 2.53
C PRO A 168 -29.46 -9.76 1.36
N LYS A 169 -29.53 -10.26 0.13
CA LYS A 169 -29.63 -9.43 -1.08
C LYS A 169 -31.02 -8.82 -1.29
N ASN A 170 -32.01 -9.21 -0.49
CA ASN A 170 -33.38 -8.73 -0.52
C ASN A 170 -34.00 -8.62 0.89
N GLY A 171 -35.18 -8.01 0.98
CA GLY A 171 -35.98 -7.97 2.21
C GLY A 171 -35.50 -6.97 3.28
N LYS A 172 -34.43 -6.22 3.02
CA LYS A 172 -33.92 -5.14 3.86
C LYS A 172 -33.69 -3.89 3.04
N THR A 173 -33.94 -2.73 3.63
CA THR A 173 -33.46 -1.45 3.10
C THR A 173 -32.07 -1.20 3.67
N ILE A 174 -31.06 -1.19 2.80
CA ILE A 174 -29.65 -1.04 3.20
C ILE A 174 -29.28 0.43 3.07
N VAL A 175 -28.77 1.02 4.14
CA VAL A 175 -28.17 2.36 4.13
C VAL A 175 -26.66 2.21 3.97
N VAL A 176 -26.12 2.80 2.91
CA VAL A 176 -24.66 2.90 2.72
C VAL A 176 -24.23 4.31 3.12
N ALA A 177 -23.21 4.41 3.96
CA ALA A 177 -22.79 5.69 4.51
C ALA A 177 -21.28 5.81 4.69
N GLY A 178 -20.83 6.99 5.10
CA GLY A 178 -19.42 7.29 5.37
C GLY A 178 -18.66 7.79 4.15
N ARG A 179 -17.54 8.46 4.41
CA ARG A 179 -16.74 9.17 3.40
C ARG A 179 -16.04 8.26 2.39
N GLY A 180 -15.91 6.98 2.71
CA GLY A 180 -15.29 5.97 1.86
C GLY A 180 -16.27 5.26 0.94
N ALA A 181 -17.59 5.38 1.15
CA ALA A 181 -18.57 4.56 0.45
C ALA A 181 -18.57 4.77 -1.06
N ASP A 182 -18.53 6.03 -1.51
CA ASP A 182 -18.50 6.40 -2.92
C ASP A 182 -17.19 7.12 -3.30
N ASN A 183 -16.06 6.50 -2.96
CA ASN A 183 -14.75 7.15 -3.05
C ASN A 183 -13.65 6.18 -3.47
N ILE A 184 -13.43 6.04 -4.79
CA ILE A 184 -12.40 5.17 -5.38
C ILE A 184 -11.01 5.53 -4.86
N GLY A 185 -10.73 6.83 -4.73
CA GLY A 185 -9.44 7.30 -4.26
C GLY A 185 -9.12 6.88 -2.83
N MET A 186 -10.11 6.96 -1.93
CA MET A 186 -9.95 6.52 -0.54
C MET A 186 -9.77 5.01 -0.41
N GLN A 187 -10.53 4.21 -1.16
CA GLN A 187 -10.35 2.75 -1.16
C GLN A 187 -9.05 2.31 -1.86
N ALA A 188 -8.43 3.15 -2.69
CA ALA A 188 -7.15 2.84 -3.32
C ALA A 188 -5.93 3.31 -2.52
N GLY A 189 -6.03 4.42 -1.79
CA GLY A 189 -4.94 4.97 -0.97
C GLY A 189 -3.87 5.71 -1.77
N GLY A 190 -2.69 5.88 -1.16
CA GLY A 190 -1.53 6.51 -1.82
C GLY A 190 -1.02 5.69 -3.00
N TRP A 191 -0.09 6.26 -3.77
CA TRP A 191 0.46 5.64 -4.97
C TRP A 191 -0.56 5.24 -6.05
N THR A 192 -1.75 5.86 -6.02
CA THR A 192 -2.80 5.65 -7.03
C THR A 192 -3.00 6.94 -7.82
N ILE A 193 -2.63 6.92 -9.11
CA ILE A 193 -2.59 8.07 -10.05
C ILE A 193 -1.58 9.15 -9.66
N SER A 194 -1.60 9.62 -8.42
CA SER A 194 -0.66 10.58 -7.84
C SER A 194 0.10 9.94 -6.66
N TRP A 195 1.21 10.57 -6.25
CA TRP A 195 2.04 10.10 -5.14
C TRP A 195 1.25 9.91 -3.83
N GLN A 196 0.58 10.96 -3.36
CA GLN A 196 -0.25 10.90 -2.15
C GLN A 196 -1.64 10.31 -2.40
N GLY A 197 -1.95 9.90 -3.64
CA GLY A 197 -3.31 9.59 -4.05
C GLY A 197 -4.21 10.83 -4.07
N GLY A 198 -5.52 10.61 -4.01
CA GLY A 198 -6.50 11.68 -3.97
C GLY A 198 -7.86 11.15 -3.57
N MET A 199 -8.76 12.04 -3.13
CA MET A 199 -10.14 11.68 -2.80
C MET A 199 -11.05 11.75 -4.03
N GLY A 200 -12.11 10.96 -4.04
CA GLY A 200 -13.14 10.93 -5.08
C GLY A 200 -12.85 9.93 -6.20
N LYS A 201 -13.46 10.16 -7.37
CA LYS A 201 -13.32 9.29 -8.55
C LYS A 201 -12.06 9.65 -9.35
N ILE A 202 -10.89 9.29 -8.83
CA ILE A 202 -9.58 9.64 -9.42
C ILE A 202 -9.19 8.77 -10.63
N THR A 203 -9.82 7.60 -10.78
CA THR A 203 -9.58 6.65 -11.88
C THR A 203 -10.83 5.78 -12.12
N GLU A 204 -10.80 4.97 -13.18
CA GLU A 204 -11.84 3.99 -13.47
C GLU A 204 -11.83 2.81 -12.49
N GLY A 205 -12.97 2.59 -11.85
CA GLY A 205 -13.21 1.47 -10.94
C GLY A 205 -14.66 1.46 -10.47
N THR A 206 -14.96 0.55 -9.55
CA THR A 206 -16.27 0.43 -8.90
C THR A 206 -16.11 0.82 -7.44
N SER A 207 -16.85 1.86 -7.01
CA SER A 207 -16.90 2.23 -5.60
C SER A 207 -17.65 1.17 -4.79
N ILE A 208 -17.48 1.15 -3.47
CA ILE A 208 -18.18 0.20 -2.60
C ILE A 208 -19.70 0.43 -2.66
N LEU A 209 -20.15 1.68 -2.76
CA LEU A 209 -21.56 2.02 -2.98
C LEU A 209 -22.10 1.41 -4.27
N ASP A 210 -21.41 1.62 -5.39
CA ASP A 210 -21.84 1.08 -6.69
C ASP A 210 -21.81 -0.45 -6.71
N ALA A 211 -20.83 -1.05 -6.02
CA ALA A 211 -20.74 -2.50 -5.84
C ALA A 211 -21.93 -3.05 -5.05
N ILE A 212 -22.30 -2.41 -3.93
CA ILE A 212 -23.47 -2.80 -3.13
C ILE A 212 -24.75 -2.69 -3.94
N LYS A 213 -24.96 -1.57 -4.64
CA LYS A 213 -26.13 -1.38 -5.54
C LYS A 213 -26.22 -2.45 -6.62
N SER A 214 -25.09 -2.92 -7.12
CA SER A 214 -25.03 -3.93 -8.17
C SER A 214 -25.20 -5.37 -7.66
N ALA A 215 -24.95 -5.60 -6.37
CA ALA A 215 -24.96 -6.93 -5.76
C ALA A 215 -26.33 -7.35 -5.20
N VAL A 216 -27.18 -6.38 -4.87
CA VAL A 216 -28.54 -6.65 -4.34
C VAL A 216 -29.52 -7.07 -5.43
N ASP A 217 -30.59 -7.76 -5.04
CA ASP A 217 -31.64 -8.18 -5.97
C ASP A 217 -32.42 -6.97 -6.51
N PRO A 218 -32.97 -7.04 -7.74
CA PRO A 218 -33.84 -6.01 -8.27
C PRO A 218 -35.02 -5.73 -7.32
N GLY A 219 -35.19 -4.46 -6.95
CA GLY A 219 -36.24 -4.00 -6.03
C GLY A 219 -35.79 -3.84 -4.58
N THR A 220 -34.58 -4.29 -4.22
CA THR A 220 -33.96 -3.95 -2.94
C THR A 220 -33.59 -2.47 -2.92
N VAL A 221 -33.96 -1.78 -1.84
CA VAL A 221 -33.68 -0.35 -1.68
C VAL A 221 -32.30 -0.18 -1.06
N VAL A 222 -31.42 0.52 -1.77
CA VAL A 222 -30.11 0.96 -1.27
C VAL A 222 -30.11 2.48 -1.18
N GLU A 223 -30.12 2.99 0.05
CA GLU A 223 -30.00 4.41 0.34
C GLU A 223 -28.52 4.78 0.47
N TYR A 224 -28.19 6.02 0.11
CA TYR A 224 -26.86 6.57 0.33
C TYR A 224 -26.95 7.86 1.11
N THR A 225 -26.23 7.94 2.23
CA THR A 225 -26.05 9.18 2.99
C THR A 225 -24.59 9.29 3.43
N ARG A 226 -23.90 10.29 2.88
CA ARG A 226 -22.49 10.57 3.14
C ARG A 226 -22.18 10.75 4.63
N ASP A 227 -23.11 11.33 5.39
CA ASP A 227 -22.95 11.71 6.79
C ASP A 227 -23.93 10.99 7.76
N GLY A 228 -24.81 10.11 7.28
CA GLY A 228 -25.74 9.40 8.16
C GLY A 228 -26.86 10.27 8.75
N THR A 229 -27.22 11.39 8.12
CA THR A 229 -28.26 12.30 8.64
C THR A 229 -29.66 12.07 8.06
N ALA A 230 -29.77 11.40 6.91
CA ALA A 230 -31.03 11.19 6.21
C ALA A 230 -31.13 9.76 5.67
N PHE A 231 -31.89 8.92 6.37
CA PHE A 231 -32.11 7.52 6.01
C PHE A 231 -33.44 7.01 6.58
N THR A 232 -33.96 5.95 5.97
CA THR A 232 -35.11 5.17 6.47
C THR A 232 -34.81 3.67 6.59
N GLY A 233 -33.60 3.26 6.22
CA GLY A 233 -33.23 1.85 6.15
C GLY A 233 -33.05 1.13 7.49
N ASP A 234 -32.98 -0.19 7.39
CA ASP A 234 -33.01 -1.12 8.52
C ASP A 234 -31.60 -1.48 9.02
N ILE A 235 -30.58 -1.25 8.20
CA ILE A 235 -29.21 -1.68 8.44
C ILE A 235 -28.23 -0.73 7.74
N ALA A 236 -27.11 -0.43 8.40
CA ALA A 236 -26.11 0.49 7.89
C ALA A 236 -24.80 -0.23 7.55
N VAL A 237 -24.32 -0.04 6.32
CA VAL A 237 -22.94 -0.33 5.91
C VAL A 237 -22.18 0.99 5.87
N VAL A 238 -21.33 1.21 6.88
CA VAL A 238 -20.61 2.47 7.09
C VAL A 238 -19.15 2.28 6.68
N VAL A 239 -18.76 2.95 5.59
CA VAL A 239 -17.42 2.86 5.00
C VAL A 239 -16.59 4.08 5.41
N VAL A 240 -15.61 3.84 6.29
CA VAL A 240 -14.79 4.87 6.95
C VAL A 240 -13.33 4.43 7.03
N GLY A 241 -12.43 5.31 7.46
CA GLY A 241 -11.02 4.95 7.62
C GLY A 241 -10.06 6.07 7.26
N GLU A 242 -8.83 5.73 6.89
CA GLU A 242 -7.77 6.71 6.60
C GLU A 242 -7.98 7.43 5.26
N LYS A 243 -7.54 8.69 5.16
CA LYS A 243 -7.36 9.37 3.87
C LYS A 243 -6.15 8.75 3.13
N PRO A 244 -6.06 8.86 1.80
CA PRO A 244 -4.85 8.50 1.06
C PRO A 244 -3.61 9.23 1.58
N TYR A 245 -2.51 8.47 1.74
CA TYR A 245 -1.18 8.97 2.06
C TYR A 245 -0.11 8.07 1.46
N ALA A 246 1.10 8.60 1.30
CA ALA A 246 2.30 7.85 0.97
C ALA A 246 3.50 8.36 1.77
N GLU A 247 4.38 7.43 2.15
CA GLU A 247 5.64 7.71 2.85
C GLU A 247 5.43 8.52 4.15
N MET A 248 6.28 9.52 4.42
CA MET A 248 6.29 10.31 5.65
C MET A 248 5.01 11.09 5.92
N ILE A 249 4.17 11.33 4.91
CA ILE A 249 2.86 11.97 5.10
C ILE A 249 1.91 11.03 5.86
N GLY A 250 2.16 9.72 5.79
CA GLY A 250 1.44 8.71 6.56
C GLY A 250 1.94 8.53 7.99
N ASP A 251 3.03 9.17 8.41
CA ASP A 251 3.53 9.04 9.78
C ASP A 251 2.51 9.66 10.75
N ASP A 252 1.95 8.83 11.62
CA ASP A 252 0.90 9.22 12.57
C ASP A 252 1.12 8.45 13.89
N VAL A 253 1.14 9.20 14.99
CA VAL A 253 1.39 8.69 16.35
C VAL A 253 0.11 8.29 17.07
N ASP A 254 -1.05 8.75 16.59
CA ASP A 254 -2.34 8.55 17.24
C ASP A 254 -3.14 7.42 16.57
N LEU A 255 -3.07 7.30 15.24
CA LEU A 255 -3.72 6.24 14.45
C LEU A 255 -5.23 6.09 14.73
N ARG A 256 -5.93 7.19 14.98
CA ARG A 256 -7.35 7.21 15.33
C ARG A 256 -8.23 7.47 14.11
N LEU A 257 -9.48 7.01 14.16
CA LEU A 257 -10.50 7.46 13.22
C LEU A 257 -10.79 8.96 13.41
N GLU A 258 -11.08 9.64 12.30
CA GLU A 258 -11.51 11.04 12.36
C GLU A 258 -12.85 11.15 13.08
N LYS A 259 -13.06 12.26 13.80
CA LYS A 259 -14.33 12.52 14.48
C LYS A 259 -15.54 12.42 13.54
N GLU A 260 -15.41 12.89 12.29
CA GLU A 260 -16.47 12.78 11.28
C GLU A 260 -16.89 11.32 11.06
N ASP A 261 -15.94 10.38 11.00
CA ASP A 261 -16.23 8.95 10.80
C ASP A 261 -16.98 8.37 12.00
N LEU A 262 -16.56 8.72 13.22
CA LEU A 262 -17.23 8.28 14.46
C LEU A 262 -18.63 8.88 14.59
N ASP A 263 -18.81 10.15 14.22
CA ASP A 263 -20.10 10.83 14.26
C ASP A 263 -21.11 10.15 13.31
N VAL A 264 -20.67 9.69 12.12
CA VAL A 264 -21.54 8.93 11.20
C VAL A 264 -21.98 7.61 11.82
N ILE A 265 -21.05 6.84 12.40
CA ILE A 265 -21.36 5.56 13.06
C ILE A 265 -22.34 5.79 14.22
N ASN A 266 -22.08 6.79 15.06
CA ASN A 266 -22.90 7.07 16.24
C ASN A 266 -24.34 7.46 15.88
N ARG A 267 -24.56 8.19 14.77
CA ARG A 267 -25.93 8.52 14.31
C ARG A 267 -26.77 7.28 14.03
N PHE A 268 -26.21 6.25 13.40
CA PHE A 268 -26.94 5.00 13.18
C PHE A 268 -27.24 4.27 14.48
N LYS A 269 -26.26 4.20 15.39
CA LYS A 269 -26.43 3.60 16.72
C LYS A 269 -27.50 4.29 17.57
N GLU A 270 -27.51 5.62 17.59
CA GLU A 270 -28.50 6.41 18.33
C GLU A 270 -29.93 6.18 17.83
N ASN A 271 -30.08 5.75 16.57
CA ASN A 271 -31.35 5.36 15.97
C ASN A 271 -31.63 3.84 16.03
N ASN A 272 -30.82 3.08 16.79
CA ASN A 272 -30.92 1.61 16.93
C ASN A 272 -30.82 0.86 15.60
N ILE A 273 -30.03 1.39 14.65
CA ILE A 273 -29.75 0.72 13.38
C ILE A 273 -28.48 -0.14 13.55
N PRO A 274 -28.52 -1.45 13.23
CA PRO A 274 -27.32 -2.29 13.19
C PRO A 274 -26.26 -1.72 12.25
N VAL A 275 -25.01 -1.67 12.70
CA VAL A 275 -23.89 -1.05 12.00
C VAL A 275 -22.84 -2.10 11.62
N ILE A 276 -22.60 -2.21 10.32
CA ILE A 276 -21.46 -2.90 9.73
C ILE A 276 -20.42 -1.85 9.34
N VAL A 277 -19.27 -1.86 10.01
CA VAL A 277 -18.15 -0.97 9.67
C VAL A 277 -17.24 -1.67 8.66
N VAL A 278 -17.06 -1.04 7.50
CA VAL A 278 -16.04 -1.41 6.52
C VAL A 278 -14.89 -0.41 6.67
N LEU A 279 -13.80 -0.85 7.28
CA LEU A 279 -12.66 -0.02 7.60
C LEU A 279 -11.62 -0.05 6.45
N LEU A 280 -11.40 1.12 5.85
CA LEU A 280 -10.37 1.36 4.84
C LEU A 280 -9.11 1.91 5.51
N SER A 281 -8.03 1.13 5.61
CA SER A 281 -6.79 1.59 6.24
C SER A 281 -5.56 0.89 5.68
N GLY A 282 -4.42 1.56 5.68
CA GLY A 282 -3.14 0.95 5.30
C GLY A 282 -2.55 0.06 6.40
N ARG A 283 -3.15 0.07 7.59
CA ARG A 283 -2.62 -0.48 8.85
C ARG A 283 -3.72 -0.67 9.90
N PRO A 284 -3.47 -1.39 11.01
CA PRO A 284 -4.35 -1.37 12.18
C PRO A 284 -4.58 0.04 12.72
N MET A 285 -5.81 0.34 13.15
CA MET A 285 -6.22 1.63 13.72
C MET A 285 -6.57 1.49 15.21
N MET A 286 -6.44 2.56 15.99
CA MET A 286 -6.86 2.63 17.40
C MET A 286 -8.39 2.70 17.49
N ILE A 287 -9.03 1.53 17.58
CA ILE A 287 -10.49 1.37 17.58
C ILE A 287 -11.02 0.60 18.81
N THR A 288 -10.18 0.35 19.80
CA THR A 288 -10.50 -0.50 20.97
C THR A 288 -11.75 -0.05 21.72
N ASN A 289 -11.96 1.26 21.83
CA ASN A 289 -13.10 1.79 22.58
C ASN A 289 -14.38 1.77 21.74
N GLU A 290 -14.25 1.86 20.42
CA GLU A 290 -15.31 2.02 19.44
C GLU A 290 -15.83 0.67 18.94
N VAL A 291 -14.96 -0.34 18.79
CA VAL A 291 -15.33 -1.62 18.16
C VAL A 291 -16.34 -2.44 18.98
N LYS A 292 -16.39 -2.24 20.30
CA LYS A 292 -17.40 -2.87 21.18
C LYS A 292 -18.84 -2.50 20.78
N ASP A 293 -18.98 -1.35 20.14
CA ASP A 293 -20.23 -0.70 19.81
C ASP A 293 -20.68 -0.96 18.36
N TRP A 294 -19.92 -1.73 17.58
CA TRP A 294 -20.25 -2.06 16.18
C TRP A 294 -20.78 -3.49 16.08
N ASP A 295 -21.83 -3.74 15.31
CA ASP A 295 -22.38 -5.11 15.18
C ASP A 295 -21.47 -6.00 14.32
N ALA A 296 -20.85 -5.43 13.29
CA ALA A 296 -19.81 -6.11 12.50
C ALA A 296 -18.68 -5.16 12.11
N LEU A 297 -17.49 -5.72 11.94
CA LEU A 297 -16.29 -5.01 11.48
C LEU A 297 -15.55 -5.85 10.46
N ILE A 298 -15.29 -5.24 9.30
CA ILE A 298 -14.38 -5.78 8.29
C ILE A 298 -13.21 -4.81 8.10
N ALA A 299 -11.98 -5.31 8.26
CA ALA A 299 -10.80 -4.64 7.76
C ALA A 299 -10.67 -4.93 6.26
N ALA A 300 -10.96 -3.92 5.43
CA ALA A 300 -10.91 -4.00 3.97
C ALA A 300 -9.55 -3.55 3.40
N TRP A 301 -8.69 -2.99 4.26
CA TRP A 301 -7.39 -2.43 3.91
C TRP A 301 -7.52 -1.30 2.87
N LEU A 302 -6.72 -1.33 1.81
CA LEU A 302 -6.83 -0.45 0.64
C LEU A 302 -7.15 -1.33 -0.59
N PRO A 303 -8.44 -1.67 -0.83
CA PRO A 303 -8.83 -2.67 -1.83
C PRO A 303 -8.66 -2.24 -3.30
N GLY A 304 -8.17 -1.03 -3.59
CA GLY A 304 -7.92 -0.61 -4.96
C GLY A 304 -9.21 -0.35 -5.75
N THR A 305 -9.23 -0.62 -7.06
CA THR A 305 -10.32 -0.17 -7.96
C THR A 305 -11.57 -1.05 -7.94
N GLU A 306 -11.49 -2.26 -7.39
CA GLU A 306 -12.51 -3.30 -7.58
C GLU A 306 -13.39 -3.49 -6.34
N GLY A 307 -14.17 -2.47 -5.98
CA GLY A 307 -15.09 -2.50 -4.83
C GLY A 307 -16.12 -3.64 -4.86
N SER A 308 -16.33 -4.26 -6.03
CA SER A 308 -17.14 -5.49 -6.17
C SER A 308 -16.64 -6.63 -5.28
N GLY A 309 -15.34 -6.70 -4.99
CA GLY A 309 -14.81 -7.72 -4.07
C GLY A 309 -15.25 -7.50 -2.61
N VAL A 310 -15.54 -6.25 -2.23
CA VAL A 310 -16.14 -5.93 -0.93
C VAL A 310 -17.57 -6.41 -0.86
N ALA A 311 -18.35 -6.17 -1.91
CA ALA A 311 -19.73 -6.66 -2.01
C ALA A 311 -19.79 -8.20 -2.01
N ASP A 312 -18.84 -8.89 -2.67
CA ASP A 312 -18.77 -10.36 -2.66
C ASP A 312 -18.76 -10.92 -1.22
N VAL A 313 -17.98 -10.29 -0.34
CA VAL A 313 -17.92 -10.66 1.07
C VAL A 313 -19.22 -10.27 1.75
N LEU A 314 -19.61 -8.99 1.70
CA LEU A 314 -20.79 -8.47 2.43
C LEU A 314 -22.06 -9.28 2.19
N PHE A 315 -22.29 -9.78 0.96
CA PHE A 315 -23.49 -10.52 0.59
C PHE A 315 -23.32 -12.04 0.50
N GLY A 316 -22.15 -12.56 0.90
CA GLY A 316 -21.93 -14.01 1.00
C GLY A 316 -21.67 -14.74 -0.32
N ASP A 317 -21.42 -14.01 -1.41
CA ASP A 317 -20.90 -14.61 -2.66
C ASP A 317 -19.47 -15.16 -2.45
N TYR A 318 -18.78 -14.68 -1.43
CA TYR A 318 -17.51 -15.19 -0.94
C TYR A 318 -17.50 -15.27 0.60
N ASN A 319 -17.13 -16.44 1.14
CA ASN A 319 -16.88 -16.59 2.58
C ASN A 319 -15.49 -16.00 2.92
N PRO A 320 -15.40 -14.97 3.78
CA PRO A 320 -14.13 -14.31 4.06
C PRO A 320 -13.09 -15.30 4.59
N SER A 321 -11.89 -15.21 4.01
CA SER A 321 -10.77 -16.12 4.31
C SER A 321 -9.51 -15.38 4.78
N GLY A 322 -9.51 -14.05 4.71
CA GLY A 322 -8.38 -13.23 5.11
C GLY A 322 -8.08 -13.40 6.59
N LYS A 323 -6.80 -13.42 6.93
CA LYS A 323 -6.29 -13.45 8.30
C LYS A 323 -5.36 -12.26 8.49
N LEU A 324 -5.35 -11.70 9.70
CA LEU A 324 -4.47 -10.61 10.04
C LEU A 324 -2.99 -11.01 9.83
N SER A 325 -2.28 -10.25 9.01
CA SER A 325 -0.82 -10.38 8.84
C SER A 325 -0.04 -9.52 9.84
N PHE A 326 -0.72 -8.83 10.74
CA PHE A 326 -0.19 -8.00 11.82
C PHE A 326 -1.11 -8.14 13.03
N SER A 327 -0.57 -8.20 14.25
CA SER A 327 -1.41 -8.08 15.43
C SER A 327 -2.04 -6.68 15.49
N TRP A 328 -3.28 -6.60 15.96
CA TRP A 328 -4.02 -5.36 16.10
C TRP A 328 -3.85 -4.80 17.51
N PRO A 329 -3.13 -3.69 17.70
CA PRO A 329 -2.87 -3.14 19.03
C PRO A 329 -4.15 -2.60 19.69
N LYS A 330 -4.21 -2.68 21.02
CA LYS A 330 -5.25 -2.05 21.84
C LYS A 330 -5.02 -0.54 22.02
N ASN A 331 -3.77 -0.11 22.05
CA ASN A 331 -3.39 1.28 22.23
C ASN A 331 -2.02 1.57 21.60
N VAL A 332 -1.68 2.86 21.50
CA VAL A 332 -0.44 3.33 20.86
C VAL A 332 0.82 3.02 21.67
N ASP A 333 0.69 2.72 22.97
CA ASP A 333 1.85 2.39 23.81
C ASP A 333 2.42 0.99 23.52
N GLN A 334 1.71 0.19 22.71
CA GLN A 334 2.16 -1.13 22.23
C GLN A 334 3.08 -1.05 21.00
N PHE A 335 3.54 0.13 20.58
CA PHE A 335 4.52 0.24 19.49
C PHE A 335 5.98 0.25 20.03
N PRO A 336 6.91 -0.53 19.44
CA PRO A 336 6.69 -1.51 18.38
C PRO A 336 5.97 -2.76 18.90
N ILE A 337 5.05 -3.30 18.10
CA ILE A 337 4.16 -4.41 18.49
C ILE A 337 4.98 -5.66 18.81
N ASP A 338 4.85 -6.18 20.03
CA ASP A 338 5.44 -7.45 20.45
C ASP A 338 4.43 -8.60 20.26
N ALA A 339 4.88 -9.76 19.80
CA ALA A 339 4.02 -10.92 19.59
C ALA A 339 3.36 -11.43 20.90
N ASN A 340 3.91 -11.10 22.07
CA ASN A 340 3.43 -11.51 23.38
C ASN A 340 2.51 -10.48 24.05
N ASP A 341 2.29 -9.33 23.41
CA ASP A 341 1.38 -8.32 23.94
C ASP A 341 -0.07 -8.80 23.92
N ASP A 342 -0.89 -8.24 24.82
CA ASP A 342 -2.34 -8.43 24.81
C ASP A 342 -2.98 -7.54 23.73
N HIS A 343 -3.19 -8.11 22.55
CA HIS A 343 -3.73 -7.42 21.39
C HIS A 343 -5.25 -7.33 21.40
N LEU A 344 -5.81 -6.37 20.65
CA LEU A 344 -7.24 -6.33 20.36
C LEU A 344 -7.64 -7.54 19.50
N TYR A 345 -6.80 -7.85 18.51
CA TYR A 345 -6.90 -9.05 17.68
C TYR A 345 -5.49 -9.58 17.40
N ASP A 346 -5.26 -10.86 17.60
CA ASP A 346 -3.94 -11.46 17.40
C ASP A 346 -3.57 -11.63 15.92
N TYR A 347 -2.28 -11.75 15.64
CA TYR A 347 -1.79 -12.23 14.34
C TYR A 347 -2.51 -13.52 13.93
N GLY A 348 -2.93 -13.59 12.68
CA GLY A 348 -3.66 -14.74 12.14
C GLY A 348 -5.15 -14.77 12.52
N TYR A 349 -5.66 -13.80 13.28
CA TYR A 349 -7.10 -13.68 13.56
C TYR A 349 -7.89 -13.30 12.31
N GLY A 350 -9.15 -13.75 12.25
CA GLY A 350 -10.09 -13.45 11.17
C GLY A 350 -11.23 -14.47 11.17
N LEU A 351 -12.47 -14.00 11.20
CA LEU A 351 -13.66 -14.84 11.24
C LEU A 351 -14.06 -15.29 9.83
N SER A 352 -14.91 -16.33 9.80
CA SER A 352 -15.66 -16.79 8.63
C SER A 352 -17.16 -16.82 9.00
N TYR A 353 -18.04 -17.01 8.01
CA TYR A 353 -19.47 -17.23 8.25
C TYR A 353 -19.79 -18.57 8.93
#